data_AF-A0A6N9NW68-F1
#
_entry.id   AF-A0A6N9NW68-F1
#
_cell.length_a   1.000
_cell.length_b   1.000
_cell.length_c   1.000
_cell.angle_alpha   90.00
_cell.angle_beta   90.00
_cell.angle_gamma   90.00
#
_symmetry.space_group_name_H-M   'P 1'
#
loop_
_entity.id
_entity.type
_entity.pdbx_description
1 polymer ?
#
loop_
_entity_poly.entity_id
_entity_poly.type
_entity_poly.pdbx_seq_one_letter_code
_entity_poly.pdbx_strand_id
1 'polypeptide(L)'
;MCGKCNGSGKYIYRSGAVGPCYSCSGSGKLKRTEHKLYKITINDEAGNPFQWLNVKARSQAEAERKARKIGENGCFKNRLDTITATENGTEYTYKPAK
;
A
#
# COMPACT_ATOMS: atom_id res chain seq x y z
N MET A 1 -6.76 -15.23 -5.95
CA MET A 1 -7.74 -16.22 -5.44
C MET A 1 -7.20 -16.83 -4.15
N CYS A 2 -8.06 -17.32 -3.26
CA CYS A 2 -7.57 -17.99 -2.05
C CYS A 2 -6.95 -19.35 -2.42
N GLY A 3 -5.66 -19.52 -2.15
CA GLY A 3 -4.93 -20.75 -2.50
C GLY A 3 -5.42 -22.01 -1.76
N LYS A 4 -6.09 -21.86 -0.60
CA LYS A 4 -6.61 -23.01 0.18
C LYS A 4 -7.98 -23.53 -0.28
N CYS A 5 -8.86 -22.65 -0.76
CA CYS A 5 -10.21 -23.05 -1.22
C CYS A 5 -10.40 -22.91 -2.74
N ASN A 6 -9.34 -22.53 -3.46
CA ASN A 6 -9.32 -22.29 -4.90
C ASN A 6 -10.47 -21.39 -5.40
N GLY A 7 -10.90 -20.41 -4.58
CA GLY A 7 -12.01 -19.52 -4.95
C GLY A 7 -13.41 -19.96 -4.48
N SER A 8 -13.59 -21.18 -3.99
CA SER A 8 -14.91 -21.70 -3.60
C SER A 8 -15.45 -21.16 -2.27
N GLY A 9 -14.58 -20.59 -1.43
CA GLY A 9 -14.93 -20.17 -0.07
C GLY A 9 -15.10 -21.31 0.93
N LYS A 10 -15.07 -22.57 0.47
CA LYS A 10 -15.23 -23.77 1.29
C LYS A 10 -13.89 -24.50 1.41
N TYR A 11 -13.54 -24.95 2.61
CA TYR A 11 -12.35 -25.74 2.88
C TYR A 11 -12.76 -27.16 3.28
N ILE A 12 -12.14 -28.15 2.64
CA ILE A 12 -12.34 -29.57 2.96
C ILE A 12 -11.28 -29.93 4.01
N TYR A 13 -11.71 -30.22 5.23
CA TYR A 13 -10.82 -30.65 6.31
C TYR A 13 -10.34 -32.07 6.05
N ARG A 14 -9.23 -32.47 6.70
CA ARG A 14 -8.70 -33.85 6.61
C ARG A 14 -9.71 -34.91 7.06
N SER A 15 -10.70 -34.54 7.86
CA SER A 15 -11.83 -35.38 8.27
C SER A 15 -12.91 -35.58 7.20
N GLY A 16 -12.77 -34.96 6.01
CA GLY A 16 -13.79 -34.97 4.96
C GLY A 16 -14.92 -33.94 5.17
N ALA A 17 -14.96 -33.26 6.32
CA ALA A 17 -15.94 -32.22 6.59
C ALA A 17 -15.70 -30.97 5.71
N VAL A 18 -16.78 -30.35 5.24
CA VAL A 18 -16.73 -29.09 4.48
C VAL A 18 -17.12 -27.95 5.40
N GLY A 19 -16.24 -26.98 5.58
CA GLY A 19 -16.56 -25.77 6.35
C GLY A 19 -16.02 -24.49 5.71
N PRO A 20 -16.22 -23.34 6.37
CA PRO A 20 -15.77 -22.07 5.83
C PRO A 20 -14.25 -22.02 5.74
N CYS A 21 -13.72 -21.57 4.60
CA CYS A 21 -12.29 -21.31 4.47
C CYS A 21 -11.93 -20.07 5.29
N TYR A 22 -11.32 -20.26 6.46
CA TYR A 22 -10.91 -19.18 7.35
C TYR A 22 -9.87 -18.24 6.71
N SER A 23 -9.06 -18.71 5.76
CA SER A 23 -8.08 -17.86 5.05
C SER A 23 -8.72 -16.84 4.10
N CYS A 24 -9.97 -17.02 3.71
CA CYS A 24 -10.75 -16.02 2.98
C CYS A 24 -12.07 -15.67 3.66
N SER A 25 -12.24 -16.08 4.93
CA SER A 25 -13.49 -15.98 5.70
C SER A 25 -14.74 -16.38 4.90
N GLY A 26 -14.67 -17.47 4.13
CA GLY A 26 -15.81 -17.95 3.34
C GLY A 26 -16.08 -17.22 2.00
N SER A 27 -15.43 -16.09 1.73
CA SER A 27 -15.69 -15.29 0.51
C SER A 27 -15.08 -15.85 -0.78
N GLY A 28 -14.20 -16.85 -0.68
CA GLY A 28 -13.44 -17.42 -1.81
C GLY A 28 -12.32 -16.50 -2.34
N LYS A 29 -12.37 -15.20 -2.03
CA LYS A 29 -11.39 -14.20 -2.45
C LYS A 29 -10.59 -13.74 -1.23
N LEU A 30 -9.27 -13.68 -1.35
CA LEU A 30 -8.46 -12.97 -0.35
C LEU A 30 -8.90 -11.50 -0.38
N LYS A 31 -9.24 -10.95 0.79
CA LYS A 31 -9.64 -9.54 0.93
C LYS A 31 -8.49 -8.68 0.41
N ARG A 32 -8.63 -8.13 -0.80
CA ARG A 32 -7.67 -7.16 -1.33
C ARG A 32 -7.92 -5.87 -0.57
N THR A 33 -6.98 -5.50 0.32
CA THR A 33 -6.97 -4.15 0.88
C THR A 33 -6.77 -3.20 -0.30
N GLU A 34 -7.71 -2.29 -0.49
CA GLU A 34 -7.66 -1.32 -1.57
C GLU A 34 -6.41 -0.45 -1.40
N HIS A 35 -5.69 -0.22 -2.50
CA HIS A 35 -4.50 0.61 -2.46
C HIS A 35 -4.95 2.07 -2.36
N LYS A 36 -4.55 2.74 -1.27
CA LYS A 36 -4.77 4.17 -1.06
C LYS A 36 -3.59 4.97 -1.59
N LEU A 37 -3.83 6.24 -1.88
CA LEU A 37 -2.80 7.21 -2.24
C LEU A 37 -2.30 7.91 -0.97
N TYR A 38 -0.98 7.94 -0.80
CA TYR A 38 -0.30 8.62 0.29
C TYR A 38 0.58 9.73 -0.29
N LYS A 39 0.44 10.94 0.22
CA LYS A 39 1.32 12.07 -0.06
C LYS A 39 2.50 11.98 0.90
N ILE A 40 3.70 11.91 0.34
CA ILE A 40 4.95 11.82 1.08
C ILE A 40 5.59 13.20 1.16
N THR A 41 5.89 13.61 2.39
CA THR A 41 6.62 14.83 2.70
C THR A 41 7.99 14.47 3.25
N ILE A 42 9.02 15.18 2.81
CA ILE A 42 10.39 15.07 3.30
C ILE A 42 10.90 16.46 3.68
N ASN A 43 11.73 16.57 4.71
CA ASN A 43 12.29 17.86 5.06
C ASN A 43 13.56 18.12 4.24
N ASP A 44 13.61 19.25 3.54
CA ASP A 44 14.78 19.71 2.78
C ASP A 44 15.93 20.12 3.71
N GLU A 45 17.11 20.45 3.17
CA GLU A 45 18.33 20.79 3.92
C GLU A 45 18.12 21.84 5.03
N ALA A 46 17.28 22.84 4.76
CA ALA A 46 16.89 23.90 5.67
C ALA A 46 15.81 23.51 6.72
N GLY A 47 15.36 22.25 6.74
CA GLY A 47 14.30 21.78 7.64
C GLY A 47 12.87 22.07 7.16
N ASN A 48 12.72 22.62 5.95
CA ASN A 48 11.41 22.94 5.40
C ASN A 48 10.71 21.68 4.86
N PRO A 49 9.43 21.46 5.20
CA PRO A 49 8.66 20.34 4.67
C PRO A 49 8.40 20.52 3.18
N PHE A 50 8.95 19.61 2.37
CA PHE A 50 8.79 19.56 0.92
C PHE A 50 7.90 18.39 0.53
N GLN A 51 6.85 18.68 -0.24
CA GLN A 51 5.98 17.64 -0.78
C GLN A 51 6.69 16.94 -1.93
N TRP A 52 7.16 15.72 -1.67
CA TRP A 52 8.10 15.05 -2.55
C TRP A 52 7.44 14.11 -3.57
N LEU A 53 6.56 13.20 -3.12
CA LEU A 53 5.93 12.23 -4.02
C LEU A 53 4.56 11.74 -3.54
N ASN A 54 3.79 11.14 -4.46
CA ASN A 54 2.56 10.42 -4.14
C ASN A 54 2.77 8.91 -4.35
N VAL A 55 2.50 8.10 -3.33
CA VAL A 55 2.72 6.65 -3.31
C VAL A 55 1.40 5.91 -3.17
N LYS A 56 1.15 4.93 -4.05
CA LYS A 56 0.07 3.97 -3.87
C LYS A 56 0.51 2.84 -2.92
N ALA A 57 -0.16 2.71 -1.78
CA ALA A 57 0.15 1.70 -0.76
C ALA A 57 -1.12 1.23 -0.02
N ARG A 58 -1.04 0.09 0.65
CA ARG A 58 -2.18 -0.44 1.42
C ARG A 58 -2.24 0.11 2.85
N SER A 59 -1.15 0.73 3.30
CA SER A 59 -0.99 1.29 4.64
C SER A 59 0.08 2.38 4.62
N GLN A 60 0.06 3.25 5.63
CA GLN A 60 1.06 4.30 5.83
C GLN A 60 2.48 3.71 5.92
N ALA A 61 2.67 2.65 6.71
CA ALA A 61 3.97 1.99 6.87
C ALA A 61 4.50 1.36 5.55
N GLU A 62 3.61 0.91 4.66
CA GLU A 62 4.01 0.46 3.32
C GLU A 62 4.37 1.65 2.41
N ALA A 63 3.68 2.78 2.54
CA ALA A 63 3.99 4.01 1.82
C ALA A 63 5.36 4.56 2.22
N GLU A 64 5.64 4.65 3.52
CA GLU A 64 6.93 5.10 4.08
C GLU A 64 8.08 4.19 3.62
N ARG A 65 7.89 2.87 3.63
CA ARG A 65 8.92 1.92 3.18
C ARG A 65 9.22 2.07 1.69
N LYS A 66 8.20 2.27 0.86
CA LYS A 66 8.38 2.54 -0.58
C LYS A 66 9.08 3.87 -0.79
N ALA A 67 8.68 4.91 -0.06
CA ALA A 67 9.32 6.22 -0.10
C ALA A 67 10.80 6.15 0.30
N ARG A 68 11.13 5.43 1.39
CA ARG A 68 12.51 5.17 1.82
C ARG A 68 13.33 4.51 0.72
N LYS A 69 12.82 3.45 0.11
CA LYS A 69 13.52 2.74 -0.98
C LYS A 69 13.74 3.60 -2.24
N ILE A 70 12.80 4.48 -2.55
CA ILE A 70 12.97 5.46 -3.63
C ILE A 70 14.04 6.49 -3.25
N GLY A 71 14.03 6.94 -1.99
CA GLY A 71 14.92 7.97 -1.47
C GLY A 71 16.35 7.48 -1.29
N GLU A 72 16.57 6.19 -1.02
CA GLU A 72 17.89 5.54 -0.98
C GLU A 72 18.67 5.73 -2.28
N ASN A 73 17.97 5.84 -3.41
CA ASN A 73 18.54 6.04 -4.74
C ASN A 73 18.44 7.50 -5.22
N GLY A 74 17.91 8.40 -4.40
CA GLY A 74 17.61 9.79 -4.78
C GLY A 74 18.42 10.82 -3.99
N CYS A 75 18.18 12.10 -4.30
CA CYS A 75 18.89 13.23 -3.70
C CYS A 75 18.71 13.35 -2.17
N PHE A 76 17.68 12.73 -1.59
CA PHE A 76 17.36 12.83 -0.17
C PHE A 76 17.78 11.61 0.67
N LYS A 77 18.78 10.85 0.20
CA LYS A 77 19.31 9.65 0.87
C LYS A 77 19.72 9.88 2.33
N ASN A 78 20.15 11.08 2.68
CA ASN A 78 20.60 11.42 4.04
C ASN A 78 19.46 11.90 4.97
N ARG A 79 18.21 12.04 4.47
CA ARG A 79 17.06 12.57 5.23
C ARG A 79 15.85 11.66 5.23
N LEU A 80 16.08 10.37 5.00
CA LEU A 80 15.04 9.33 4.96
C LEU A 80 14.27 9.20 6.29
N ASP A 81 14.87 9.63 7.40
CA ASP A 81 14.23 9.64 8.71
C ASP A 81 13.20 10.76 8.91
N THR A 82 13.17 11.75 8.00
CA THR A 82 12.17 12.84 8.01
C THR A 82 10.97 12.56 7.12
N ILE A 83 10.91 11.37 6.52
CA ILE A 83 9.80 10.94 5.65
C ILE A 83 8.53 10.80 6.49
N THR A 84 7.50 11.54 6.11
CA THR A 84 6.16 11.43 6.68
C THR A 84 5.16 11.14 5.55
N ALA A 85 4.20 10.25 5.82
CA ALA A 85 3.19 9.84 4.85
C ALA A 85 1.79 10.22 5.34
N THR A 86 1.11 11.07 4.59
CA THR A 86 -0.27 11.50 4.85
C THR A 86 -1.20 10.87 3.83
N GLU A 87 -2.31 10.26 4.27
CA GLU A 87 -3.32 9.70 3.36
C GLU A 87 -3.99 10.85 2.58
N ASN A 88 -3.75 10.91 1.27
CA ASN A 88 -4.31 11.94 0.40
C ASN A 88 -5.02 11.25 -0.77
N GLY A 89 -6.33 11.09 -0.62
CA GLY A 89 -7.19 10.38 -1.57
C GLY A 89 -7.92 11.32 -2.52
N THR A 90 -7.29 12.22 -3.28
CA THR A 90 -6.77 11.97 -4.63
C THR A 90 -6.48 13.37 -5.21
N GLU A 91 -5.43 13.60 -5.98
CA GLU A 91 -5.33 14.81 -6.82
C GLU A 91 -5.04 14.39 -8.27
N TYR A 92 -6.08 14.47 -9.11
CA TYR A 92 -5.96 14.35 -10.56
C TYR A 92 -5.64 15.72 -11.14
N THR A 93 -4.43 15.90 -11.69
CA THR A 93 -4.16 17.03 -12.59
C THR A 93 -4.24 16.52 -14.02
N TYR A 94 -5.41 16.68 -14.63
CA TYR A 94 -5.59 16.48 -16.06
C TYR A 94 -4.82 17.59 -16.79
N LYS A 95 -3.78 17.23 -17.56
CA LYS A 95 -3.15 18.16 -18.50
C LYS A 95 -4.05 18.25 -19.75
N PRO A 96 -4.61 19.41 -20.12
CA PRO A 96 -5.20 19.55 -21.44
C PRO A 96 -4.10 19.31 -22.49
N ALA A 97 -4.41 18.49 -23.51
CA ALA A 97 -3.56 18.33 -24.67
C ALA A 97 -3.40 19.70 -25.36
N LYS A 98 -2.17 19.95 -25.84
CA LYS A 98 -1.69 21.17 -26.50
C LYS A 98 -2.70 21.88 -27.37
#